data_AF-A0A6P4I8Y6-F1
#
_entry.id   AF-A0A6P4I8Y6-F1
#
_cell.length_a   1.000
_cell.length_b   1.000
_cell.length_c   1.000
_cell.angle_alpha   90.00
_cell.angle_beta   90.00
_cell.angle_gamma   90.00
#
_symmetry.space_group_name_H-M   'P 1'
#
loop_
_entity.id
_entity.type
_entity.pdbx_description
1 polymer ?
#
loop_
_entity_poly.entity_id
_entity_poly.type
_entity_poly.pdbx_seq_one_letter_code
_entity_poly.pdbx_strand_id
1 'polypeptide(L)'
;MYDIKRLEAGQQKLQQQHQHQHQHQHQHQHQGLGLRQEQQLTCSVIAAPEHRTHPISISSPSPCSSPNPSEATHMTLLTLRRRRSLQRRACLLSILAAFVFGMALGVVVPMFGLPHHPESALETETDQPAEPLSSYRVAFIKEADFATELSAEQVFRNAFHLEQDKDAPDSMVVKKLDTDDGSIKEFHVQRTASGKYRKGPERRLSKKLPERPAQPETLRSPVVTASPDPLQAGLIEEDVFWGPTVERALPRGFASQDQLSWERFVGEQGRVVRLEQGCGRMQNRLVVFADGTRACARYRQNTDQIQGEIFSYYLGQLLNISNLAPSAATVVDTSTPSWAAALGDITQAQWKERRPVVLTRWLSDLEPAGIPQPFQPLERHLNKHDVWNLTRHLSQEAEQLVQPAQGLLKRLGAGPGPAASSPGSAHQSSTIEETGTLVQRLIELAQWSDLIVFDYLIANLDRVVNNLYNFQWNADIMAAPAHNLARQSASQLLVFLDNESGLLHGYRLLKKYEAYHSLLLDNLCVFRRPTIEALRRLRAAGAGRRLRDLFERTTSAGVRDVLPSLPDKSVKILVERIDRVLGQVQKCQGS
;
A
#
# COMPACT_ATOMS: atom_id res chain seq x y z
N MET A 1 21.63 -2.91 -15.80
CA MET A 1 22.31 -2.65 -14.51
C MET A 1 22.43 -1.16 -14.18
N TYR A 2 22.58 -0.26 -15.16
CA TYR A 2 22.62 1.20 -14.95
C TYR A 2 21.28 1.85 -14.54
N ASP A 3 20.13 1.24 -14.85
CA ASP A 3 18.81 1.77 -14.46
C ASP A 3 18.37 1.41 -13.03
N ILE A 4 18.99 0.40 -12.41
CA ILE A 4 18.65 0.00 -11.02
C ILE A 4 19.19 1.05 -10.03
N LYS A 5 20.39 1.59 -10.27
CA LYS A 5 20.98 2.66 -9.45
C LYS A 5 20.22 3.99 -9.54
N ARG A 6 19.55 4.28 -10.67
CA ARG A 6 18.70 5.47 -10.82
C ARG A 6 17.37 5.33 -10.06
N LEU A 7 16.85 4.12 -9.92
CA LEU A 7 15.66 3.82 -9.12
C LEU A 7 15.96 3.91 -7.61
N GLU A 8 17.13 3.45 -7.17
CA GLU A 8 17.60 3.62 -5.78
C GLU A 8 17.74 5.10 -5.42
N ALA A 9 18.32 5.91 -6.31
CA ALA A 9 18.45 7.36 -6.10
C ALA A 9 17.09 8.10 -6.11
N GLY A 10 16.11 7.60 -6.87
CA GLY A 10 14.74 8.14 -6.88
C GLY A 10 13.97 7.80 -5.61
N GLN A 11 14.12 6.58 -5.09
CA GLN A 11 13.47 6.13 -3.85
C GLN A 11 14.08 6.78 -2.59
N GLN A 12 15.41 6.98 -2.55
CA GLN A 12 16.06 7.75 -1.48
C GLN A 12 15.57 9.20 -1.40
N LYS A 13 15.26 9.81 -2.55
CA LYS A 13 14.72 11.18 -2.62
C LYS A 13 13.28 11.27 -2.12
N LEU A 14 12.47 10.23 -2.35
CA LEU A 14 11.12 10.08 -1.81
C LEU A 14 11.11 9.82 -0.29
N GLN A 15 12.09 9.07 0.22
CA GLN A 15 12.32 8.88 1.66
C GLN A 15 12.71 10.20 2.36
N GLN A 16 13.61 10.99 1.76
CA GLN A 16 14.01 12.29 2.31
C GLN A 16 12.85 13.30 2.33
N GLN A 17 11.96 13.29 1.32
CA GLN A 17 10.76 14.14 1.33
C GLN A 17 9.74 13.72 2.39
N HIS A 18 9.52 12.41 2.61
CA HIS A 18 8.63 11.94 3.68
C HIS A 18 9.18 12.25 5.07
N GLN A 19 10.50 12.14 5.29
CA GLN A 19 11.12 12.55 6.56
C GLN A 19 10.98 14.06 6.83
N HIS A 20 11.14 14.91 5.82
CA HIS A 20 10.94 16.36 5.96
C HIS A 20 9.47 16.73 6.23
N GLN A 21 8.50 16.02 5.64
CA GLN A 21 7.08 16.24 5.92
C GLN A 21 6.71 15.83 7.35
N HIS A 22 7.22 14.69 7.83
CA HIS A 22 7.00 14.26 9.22
C HIS A 22 7.64 15.19 10.26
N GLN A 23 8.82 15.75 9.98
CA GLN A 23 9.46 16.73 10.86
C GLN A 23 8.67 18.05 10.94
N HIS A 24 8.13 18.54 9.83
CA HIS A 24 7.31 19.76 9.83
C HIS A 24 5.97 19.58 10.56
N GLN A 25 5.38 18.38 10.54
CA GLN A 25 4.13 18.10 11.24
C GLN A 25 4.33 17.98 12.76
N HIS A 26 5.44 17.39 13.22
CA HIS A 26 5.76 17.33 14.65
C HIS A 26 6.15 18.69 15.24
N GLN A 27 6.74 19.59 14.45
CA GLN A 27 7.16 20.91 14.95
C GLN A 27 5.98 21.87 15.15
N HIS A 28 4.84 21.66 14.45
CA HIS A 28 3.64 22.47 14.63
C HIS A 28 2.72 22.03 15.78
N GLN A 29 2.92 20.83 16.36
CA GLN A 29 2.10 20.35 17.48
C GLN A 29 2.66 20.71 18.87
N HIS A 30 3.91 21.22 18.96
CA HIS A 30 4.56 21.55 20.24
C HIS A 30 4.78 23.04 20.52
N GLN A 31 4.27 23.96 19.70
CA GLN A 31 4.31 25.40 19.98
C GLN A 31 2.93 26.02 19.79
N GLY A 32 2.11 25.97 20.83
CA GLY A 32 0.75 26.51 20.83
C GLY A 32 0.28 26.94 22.21
N LEU A 33 1.13 27.61 22.99
CA LEU A 33 0.75 28.33 24.21
C LEU A 33 1.69 29.55 24.37
N GLY A 34 1.20 30.75 24.07
CA GLY A 34 1.82 32.00 24.52
C GLY A 34 1.98 33.13 23.49
N LEU A 35 1.03 34.09 23.56
CA LEU A 35 1.17 35.54 23.39
C LEU A 35 1.36 36.18 21.99
N ARG A 36 0.41 37.09 21.71
CA ARG A 36 0.31 38.07 20.63
C ARG A 36 1.54 38.98 20.51
N GLN A 37 1.96 39.27 19.27
CA GLN A 37 2.30 40.63 18.86
C GLN A 37 2.17 40.80 17.34
N GLU A 38 1.34 41.77 16.92
CA GLU A 38 1.19 42.23 15.55
C GLU A 38 2.46 42.92 15.06
N GLN A 39 2.94 42.57 13.86
CA GLN A 39 3.70 43.49 13.01
C GLN A 39 3.31 43.29 11.54
N GLN A 40 2.50 44.23 11.05
CA GLN A 40 2.31 44.52 9.63
C GLN A 40 3.54 45.28 9.11
N LEU A 41 4.06 44.89 7.94
CA LEU A 41 4.97 45.73 7.16
C LEU A 41 4.49 45.76 5.70
N THR A 42 3.84 46.88 5.37
CA THR A 42 3.56 47.41 4.04
C THR A 42 4.78 48.19 3.50
N CYS A 43 5.03 48.13 2.19
CA CYS A 43 5.71 49.17 1.38
C CYS A 43 5.36 48.89 -0.10
N SER A 44 4.44 49.59 -0.76
CA SER A 44 4.38 51.02 -1.16
C SER A 44 5.30 51.37 -2.33
N VAL A 45 4.63 51.74 -3.41
CA VAL A 45 5.08 52.21 -4.73
C VAL A 45 5.78 53.56 -4.62
N ILE A 46 6.88 53.77 -5.37
CA ILE A 46 7.51 55.08 -5.55
C ILE A 46 7.36 55.48 -7.02
N ALA A 47 6.68 56.61 -7.24
CA ALA A 47 6.67 57.41 -8.46
C ALA A 47 7.37 58.76 -8.18
N ALA A 48 7.96 59.38 -9.21
CA ALA A 48 8.30 60.81 -9.28
C ALA A 48 8.81 61.15 -10.71
N PRO A 49 8.83 62.43 -11.16
CA PRO A 49 7.95 63.56 -10.84
C PRO A 49 7.44 64.33 -12.10
N GLU A 50 6.53 65.28 -11.85
CA GLU A 50 5.90 66.22 -12.80
C GLU A 50 6.81 67.35 -13.30
N HIS A 51 6.51 67.90 -14.49
CA HIS A 51 6.56 69.35 -14.73
C HIS A 51 5.54 69.79 -15.80
N ARG A 52 4.77 70.85 -15.48
CA ARG A 52 3.76 71.58 -16.29
C ARG A 52 4.44 72.34 -17.46
N THR A 53 3.81 72.75 -18.59
CA THR A 53 2.61 73.60 -18.78
C THR A 53 2.20 73.76 -20.28
N HIS A 54 0.88 73.85 -20.52
CA HIS A 54 0.09 74.62 -21.53
C HIS A 54 -0.16 74.15 -22.99
N PRO A 55 -1.33 74.54 -23.59
CA PRO A 55 -2.10 73.74 -24.57
C PRO A 55 -2.38 74.43 -25.92
N ILE A 56 -2.38 73.73 -27.08
CA ILE A 56 -3.10 74.13 -28.32
C ILE A 56 -3.47 72.88 -29.18
N SER A 57 -4.57 73.04 -29.91
CA SER A 57 -5.47 72.23 -30.77
C SER A 57 -4.97 71.35 -31.96
N ILE A 58 -5.82 70.35 -32.26
CA ILE A 58 -6.28 69.77 -33.55
C ILE A 58 -5.26 69.40 -34.65
N SER A 59 -5.16 68.10 -35.00
CA SER A 59 -5.36 67.51 -36.36
C SER A 59 -4.67 66.13 -36.53
N SER A 60 -5.36 65.15 -37.10
CA SER A 60 -4.80 63.93 -37.73
C SER A 60 -4.35 64.23 -39.19
N PRO A 61 -3.70 63.35 -39.99
CA PRO A 61 -3.25 61.95 -39.75
C PRO A 61 -1.85 61.51 -40.33
N SER A 62 -1.37 60.32 -39.90
CA SER A 62 -0.45 59.34 -40.58
C SER A 62 1.09 59.63 -40.66
N PRO A 63 1.96 58.64 -41.02
CA PRO A 63 2.34 57.42 -40.29
C PRO A 63 3.90 57.24 -40.13
N CYS A 64 4.33 56.17 -39.43
CA CYS A 64 5.65 55.48 -39.47
C CYS A 64 6.63 55.57 -38.27
N SER A 65 7.13 54.37 -37.94
CA SER A 65 8.41 53.99 -37.29
C SER A 65 8.39 53.58 -35.80
N SER A 66 8.31 52.27 -35.59
CA SER A 66 8.56 51.54 -34.35
C SER A 66 10.04 51.12 -34.25
N PRO A 67 10.71 51.18 -33.08
CA PRO A 67 12.07 50.66 -32.91
C PRO A 67 12.09 49.15 -32.63
N ASN A 68 13.14 48.47 -33.10
CA ASN A 68 13.30 47.01 -33.07
C ASN A 68 13.53 46.44 -31.65
N PRO A 69 12.96 45.27 -31.30
CA PRO A 69 13.09 44.63 -29.98
C PRO A 69 14.33 43.75 -29.79
N SER A 70 15.30 43.77 -30.73
CA SER A 70 16.41 42.81 -30.76
C SER A 70 17.64 43.19 -29.91
N GLU A 71 17.78 44.45 -29.47
CA GLU A 71 18.96 44.87 -28.68
C GLU A 71 18.77 44.71 -27.16
N ALA A 72 17.55 44.78 -26.65
CA ALA A 72 17.26 44.65 -25.20
C ALA A 72 17.42 43.20 -24.67
N THR A 73 17.32 42.20 -25.54
CA THR A 73 17.43 40.78 -25.17
C THR A 73 18.88 40.30 -25.04
N HIS A 74 19.83 40.95 -25.73
CA HIS A 74 21.23 40.51 -25.75
C HIS A 74 22.00 40.93 -24.48
N MET A 75 21.73 42.13 -23.95
CA MET A 75 22.33 42.61 -22.69
C MET A 75 21.86 41.83 -21.45
N THR A 76 20.61 41.34 -21.46
CA THR A 76 20.02 40.59 -20.35
C THR A 76 20.51 39.13 -20.29
N LEU A 77 20.88 38.55 -21.44
CA LEU A 77 21.45 37.19 -21.52
C LEU A 77 22.93 37.13 -21.09
N LEU A 78 23.71 38.18 -21.34
CA LEU A 78 25.11 38.26 -20.95
C LEU A 78 25.29 38.40 -19.43
N THR A 79 24.41 39.16 -18.76
CA THR A 79 24.42 39.34 -17.31
C THR A 79 24.03 38.05 -16.55
N LEU A 80 23.10 37.26 -17.08
CA LEU A 80 22.72 35.95 -16.53
C LEU A 80 23.80 34.87 -16.72
N ARG A 81 24.52 34.88 -17.85
CA ARG A 81 25.67 33.98 -18.08
C ARG A 81 26.83 34.27 -17.13
N ARG A 82 27.10 35.55 -16.82
CA ARG A 82 28.17 35.97 -15.89
C ARG A 82 27.86 35.56 -14.44
N ARG A 83 26.59 35.61 -14.00
CA ARG A 83 26.16 35.15 -12.67
C ARG A 83 26.25 33.61 -12.51
N ARG A 84 25.90 32.84 -13.55
CA ARG A 84 26.01 31.37 -13.52
C ARG A 84 27.46 30.87 -13.50
N SER A 85 28.41 31.59 -14.12
CA SER A 85 29.83 31.19 -14.08
C SER A 85 30.47 31.48 -12.71
N LEU A 86 30.10 32.59 -12.07
CA LEU A 86 30.53 32.92 -10.70
C LEU A 86 30.01 31.90 -9.69
N GLN A 87 28.75 31.49 -9.79
CA GLN A 87 28.16 30.51 -8.88
C GLN A 87 28.76 29.10 -9.03
N ARG A 88 29.14 28.70 -10.26
CA ARG A 88 29.87 27.44 -10.50
C ARG A 88 31.30 27.49 -9.95
N ARG A 89 31.97 28.63 -10.06
CA ARG A 89 33.32 28.83 -9.49
C ARG A 89 33.29 28.81 -7.96
N ALA A 90 32.30 29.42 -7.33
CA ALA A 90 32.12 29.38 -5.88
C ALA A 90 31.84 27.95 -5.36
N CYS A 91 31.00 27.19 -6.05
CA CYS A 91 30.69 25.80 -5.68
C CYS A 91 31.92 24.88 -5.81
N LEU A 92 32.71 25.03 -6.88
CA LEU A 92 33.97 24.29 -7.05
C LEU A 92 34.98 24.64 -5.97
N LEU A 93 35.11 25.93 -5.59
CA LEU A 93 36.00 26.34 -4.50
C LEU A 93 35.56 25.77 -3.14
N SER A 94 34.25 25.70 -2.86
CA SER A 94 33.76 25.08 -1.63
C SER A 94 34.03 23.57 -1.55
N ILE A 95 33.89 22.85 -2.68
CA ILE A 95 34.20 21.41 -2.73
C ILE A 95 35.70 21.18 -2.54
N LEU A 96 36.54 22.01 -3.17
CA LEU A 96 37.98 21.91 -3.03
C LEU A 96 38.43 22.20 -1.60
N ALA A 97 37.85 23.22 -0.95
CA ALA A 97 38.14 23.54 0.45
C ALA A 97 37.74 22.38 1.38
N ALA A 98 36.55 21.79 1.21
CA ALA A 98 36.11 20.65 2.01
C ALA A 98 37.03 19.42 1.84
N PHE A 99 37.52 19.18 0.62
CA PHE A 99 38.46 18.09 0.35
C PHE A 99 39.82 18.33 1.04
N VAL A 100 40.35 19.55 0.99
CA VAL A 100 41.62 19.90 1.65
C VAL A 100 41.50 19.77 3.18
N PHE A 101 40.40 20.24 3.78
CA PHE A 101 40.16 20.06 5.22
C PHE A 101 39.97 18.59 5.60
N GLY A 102 39.27 17.80 4.78
CA GLY A 102 39.11 16.36 5.00
C GLY A 102 40.44 15.60 4.96
N MET A 103 41.32 15.95 4.02
CA MET A 103 42.67 15.39 3.94
C MET A 103 43.54 15.81 5.14
N ALA A 104 43.48 17.09 5.57
CA ALA A 104 44.22 17.55 6.73
C ALA A 104 43.79 16.84 8.02
N LEU A 105 42.49 16.65 8.24
CA LEU A 105 41.98 15.93 9.41
C LEU A 105 42.28 14.42 9.34
N GLY A 106 42.18 13.81 8.16
CA GLY A 106 42.46 12.38 7.97
C GLY A 106 43.94 12.01 8.13
N VAL A 107 44.86 12.94 7.87
CA VAL A 107 46.31 12.71 7.97
C VAL A 107 46.89 13.15 9.32
N VAL A 108 46.34 14.20 9.94
CA VAL A 108 46.90 14.76 11.19
C VAL A 108 46.38 14.04 12.43
N VAL A 109 45.14 13.53 12.42
CA VAL A 109 44.55 12.85 13.59
C VAL A 109 45.23 11.52 13.94
N PRO A 110 45.72 10.70 12.98
CA PRO A 110 46.45 9.47 13.32
C PRO A 110 47.90 9.68 13.83
N MET A 111 48.46 10.89 13.72
CA MET A 111 49.84 11.20 14.15
C MET A 111 49.98 11.52 15.64
N PHE A 112 48.87 11.79 16.33
CA PHE A 112 48.85 12.02 17.78
C PHE A 112 48.26 10.80 18.49
N GLY A 113 49.06 9.74 18.56
CA GLY A 113 48.74 8.50 19.27
C GLY A 113 48.58 8.72 20.78
N LEU A 114 47.53 8.13 21.35
CA LEU A 114 47.35 7.97 22.79
C LEU A 114 47.99 6.63 23.25
N PRO A 115 48.75 6.60 24.35
CA PRO A 115 49.56 5.45 24.73
C PRO A 115 48.73 4.30 25.34
N HIS A 116 49.08 3.07 24.96
CA HIS A 116 48.64 1.82 25.57
C HIS A 116 49.48 1.47 26.81
N HIS A 117 48.83 1.02 27.88
CA HIS A 117 49.48 0.35 29.01
C HIS A 117 49.62 -1.16 28.73
N PRO A 118 50.74 -1.79 29.13
CA PRO A 118 51.10 -3.14 28.69
C PRO A 118 50.54 -4.27 29.59
N GLU A 119 50.42 -5.43 28.95
CA GLU A 119 50.06 -6.74 29.50
C GLU A 119 51.04 -7.25 30.57
N SER A 120 50.52 -8.04 31.51
CA SER A 120 51.32 -8.99 32.31
C SER A 120 50.88 -10.41 31.92
N ALA A 121 51.80 -11.16 31.33
CA ALA A 121 51.72 -12.60 31.16
C ALA A 121 52.07 -13.30 32.49
N LEU A 122 51.44 -14.44 32.77
CA LEU A 122 52.04 -15.48 33.61
C LEU A 122 51.63 -16.87 33.10
N GLU A 123 52.64 -17.70 32.91
CA GLU A 123 52.68 -19.15 32.69
C GLU A 123 52.04 -19.88 33.93
N THR A 124 51.70 -21.17 34.00
CA THR A 124 52.37 -22.41 33.53
C THR A 124 51.46 -23.64 33.82
N GLU A 125 51.62 -24.70 33.03
CA GLU A 125 51.70 -26.15 33.37
C GLU A 125 50.55 -26.99 34.02
N THR A 126 50.11 -27.99 33.22
CA THR A 126 49.91 -29.46 33.47
C THR A 126 49.42 -30.02 34.82
N ASP A 127 48.36 -30.86 34.80
CA ASP A 127 48.41 -32.31 35.14
C ASP A 127 47.09 -33.07 34.82
N GLN A 128 47.18 -34.39 34.55
CA GLN A 128 46.09 -35.37 34.37
C GLN A 128 46.11 -36.40 35.54
N PRO A 129 45.29 -37.49 35.60
CA PRO A 129 43.85 -37.70 35.38
C PRO A 129 43.16 -38.48 36.55
N ALA A 130 41.82 -38.51 36.62
CA ALA A 130 41.06 -39.58 37.32
C ALA A 130 39.63 -39.76 36.75
N GLU A 131 39.31 -41.00 36.38
CA GLU A 131 38.00 -41.54 35.93
C GLU A 131 37.24 -42.22 37.11
N PRO A 132 36.04 -42.84 36.94
CA PRO A 132 34.81 -42.44 36.21
C PRO A 132 33.54 -42.71 37.07
N LEU A 133 32.33 -42.36 36.60
CA LEU A 133 31.11 -43.18 36.80
C LEU A 133 29.90 -42.69 35.97
N SER A 134 29.38 -43.63 35.16
CA SER A 134 27.99 -43.81 34.69
C SER A 134 27.41 -42.79 33.70
N SER A 135 27.47 -43.06 32.39
CA SER A 135 26.47 -43.80 31.59
C SER A 135 25.13 -43.06 31.43
N TYR A 136 24.97 -42.33 30.33
CA TYR A 136 23.81 -42.46 29.41
C TYR A 136 24.22 -42.06 27.99
N ARG A 137 23.96 -42.98 27.04
CA ARG A 137 24.19 -42.84 25.59
C ARG A 137 23.29 -41.77 24.99
N VAL A 138 23.86 -40.85 24.22
CA VAL A 138 23.15 -40.05 23.20
C VAL A 138 23.76 -40.38 21.85
N ALA A 139 22.93 -40.81 20.90
CA ALA A 139 23.34 -41.06 19.53
C ALA A 139 23.52 -39.73 18.80
N PHE A 140 24.71 -39.54 18.21
CA PHE A 140 25.09 -38.36 17.44
C PHE A 140 24.29 -38.28 16.13
N ILE A 141 23.50 -37.21 15.97
CA ILE A 141 23.08 -36.72 14.66
C ILE A 141 24.08 -35.64 14.24
N LYS A 142 25.00 -36.06 13.36
CA LYS A 142 25.84 -35.29 12.42
C LYS A 142 25.86 -33.77 12.61
N GLU A 143 26.90 -33.29 13.29
CA GLU A 143 27.37 -31.91 13.23
C GLU A 143 27.98 -31.62 11.85
N ALA A 144 27.25 -30.95 10.98
CA ALA A 144 27.80 -30.26 9.81
C ALA A 144 26.87 -29.10 9.45
N ASP A 145 27.42 -27.87 9.46
CA ASP A 145 26.91 -26.62 8.84
C ASP A 145 26.76 -25.38 9.75
N PHE A 146 27.02 -25.44 11.07
CA PHE A 146 26.77 -24.31 11.97
C PHE A 146 27.84 -23.20 12.02
N ALA A 147 28.91 -23.27 11.23
CA ALA A 147 30.05 -22.33 11.33
C ALA A 147 30.26 -21.42 10.10
N THR A 148 29.21 -21.06 9.36
CA THR A 148 29.33 -20.11 8.23
C THR A 148 29.00 -18.69 8.68
N GLU A 149 29.93 -17.74 8.53
CA GLU A 149 29.67 -16.31 8.73
C GLU A 149 28.79 -15.77 7.59
N LEU A 150 27.57 -15.37 7.92
CA LEU A 150 26.55 -14.90 6.97
C LEU A 150 26.62 -13.37 6.82
N SER A 151 26.27 -12.89 5.63
CA SER A 151 26.04 -11.46 5.41
C SER A 151 24.71 -11.01 6.03
N ALA A 152 24.56 -9.71 6.29
CA ALA A 152 23.31 -9.12 6.76
C ALA A 152 22.13 -9.48 5.84
N GLU A 153 22.36 -9.45 4.52
CA GLU A 153 21.33 -9.81 3.53
C GLU A 153 20.89 -11.28 3.67
N GLN A 154 21.81 -12.20 3.92
CA GLN A 154 21.48 -13.62 4.08
C GLN A 154 20.69 -13.90 5.37
N VAL A 155 21.01 -13.18 6.44
CA VAL A 155 20.35 -13.32 7.75
C VAL A 155 18.95 -12.70 7.74
N PHE A 156 18.82 -11.47 7.23
CA PHE A 156 17.59 -10.69 7.36
C PHE A 156 16.65 -10.81 6.16
N ARG A 157 17.03 -11.48 5.07
CA ARG A 157 16.10 -11.73 3.95
C ARG A 157 14.87 -12.49 4.44
N ASN A 158 13.69 -11.89 4.28
CA ASN A 158 12.38 -12.41 4.73
C ASN A 158 12.26 -12.53 6.26
N ALA A 159 13.14 -11.88 7.03
CA ALA A 159 12.93 -11.68 8.45
C ALA A 159 11.79 -10.68 8.63
N PHE A 160 10.87 -11.00 9.54
CA PHE A 160 9.69 -10.17 9.82
C PHE A 160 9.65 -9.72 11.27
N HIS A 161 10.53 -10.23 12.12
CA HIS A 161 10.66 -9.77 13.50
C HIS A 161 12.11 -9.87 13.94
N LEU A 162 12.59 -8.79 14.53
CA LEU A 162 13.94 -8.63 15.03
C LEU A 162 13.83 -8.08 16.45
N GLU A 163 14.37 -8.81 17.40
CA GLU A 163 14.44 -8.38 18.79
C GLU A 163 15.91 -8.36 19.20
N GLN A 164 16.42 -7.17 19.52
CA GLN A 164 17.81 -7.00 19.97
C GLN A 164 17.84 -7.01 21.49
N ASP A 165 18.77 -7.79 22.05
CA ASP A 165 18.92 -7.87 23.50
C ASP A 165 19.47 -6.55 24.05
N LYS A 166 18.82 -6.00 25.09
CA LYS A 166 19.22 -4.74 25.71
C LYS A 166 20.57 -4.85 26.42
N ASP A 167 20.90 -6.03 26.91
CA ASP A 167 22.13 -6.31 27.66
C ASP A 167 23.25 -6.90 26.78
N ALA A 168 22.93 -7.23 25.52
CA ALA A 168 23.88 -7.76 24.54
C ALA A 168 23.62 -7.19 23.13
N PRO A 169 24.19 -6.00 22.80
CA PRO A 169 23.89 -5.31 21.54
C PRO A 169 24.34 -6.08 20.29
N ASP A 170 25.27 -7.02 20.43
CA ASP A 170 25.71 -7.88 19.33
C ASP A 170 24.87 -9.15 19.19
N SER A 171 23.83 -9.35 20.01
CA SER A 171 22.92 -10.51 19.97
C SER A 171 21.50 -10.07 19.60
N MET A 172 20.86 -10.84 18.72
CA MET A 172 19.48 -10.58 18.31
C MET A 172 18.74 -11.86 17.94
N VAL A 173 17.43 -11.85 18.20
CA VAL A 173 16.50 -12.91 17.81
C VAL A 173 15.86 -12.52 16.49
N VAL A 174 15.95 -13.41 15.50
CA VAL A 174 15.38 -13.23 14.17
C VAL A 174 14.25 -14.23 13.98
N LYS A 175 13.03 -13.75 13.71
CA LYS A 175 11.94 -14.60 13.19
C LYS A 175 11.79 -14.35 11.70
N LYS A 176 11.88 -15.43 10.93
CA LYS A 176 11.90 -15.45 9.48
C LYS A 176 10.84 -16.39 8.95
N LEU A 177 10.21 -15.97 7.86
CA LEU A 177 9.33 -16.82 7.07
C LEU A 177 10.20 -17.67 6.14
N ASP A 178 10.09 -18.98 6.26
CA ASP A 178 10.65 -19.91 5.30
C ASP A 178 9.78 -19.92 4.04
N THR A 179 10.37 -19.58 2.90
CA THR A 179 9.66 -19.44 1.62
C THR A 179 9.33 -20.77 0.98
N ASP A 180 9.96 -21.86 1.42
CA ASP A 180 9.80 -23.17 0.80
C ASP A 180 8.62 -23.95 1.39
N ASP A 181 8.34 -23.75 2.69
CA ASP A 181 7.27 -24.44 3.40
C ASP A 181 6.29 -23.53 4.16
N GLY A 182 6.49 -22.20 4.13
CA GLY A 182 5.62 -21.21 4.78
C GLY A 182 5.72 -21.18 6.31
N SER A 183 6.63 -21.96 6.90
CA SER A 183 6.79 -22.02 8.36
C SER A 183 7.58 -20.84 8.91
N ILE A 184 7.35 -20.52 10.18
CA ILE A 184 8.12 -19.51 10.90
C ILE A 184 9.28 -20.19 11.60
N LYS A 185 10.49 -19.72 11.30
CA LYS A 185 11.72 -20.11 11.99
C LYS A 185 12.22 -18.95 12.82
N GLU A 186 12.53 -19.22 14.06
CA GLU A 186 13.20 -18.31 14.97
C GLU A 186 14.64 -18.80 15.18
N PHE A 187 15.60 -17.89 15.13
CA PHE A 187 16.99 -18.23 15.44
C PHE A 187 17.69 -17.01 16.03
N HIS A 188 18.63 -17.25 16.94
CA HIS A 188 19.51 -16.20 17.43
C HIS A 188 20.60 -15.93 16.38
N VAL A 189 20.98 -14.67 16.21
CA VAL A 189 22.19 -14.31 15.49
C VAL A 189 23.08 -13.41 16.31
N GLN A 190 24.38 -13.65 16.19
CA GLN A 190 25.41 -12.87 16.88
C GLN A 190 26.30 -12.17 15.86
N ARG A 191 26.49 -10.87 16.03
CA ARG A 191 27.38 -10.06 15.21
C ARG A 191 28.84 -10.36 15.59
N THR A 192 29.66 -10.65 14.59
CA THR A 192 31.10 -10.92 14.77
C THR A 192 31.89 -9.62 14.71
N ALA A 193 33.13 -9.64 15.23
CA ALA A 193 34.06 -8.51 15.13
C ALA A 193 34.35 -8.08 13.67
N SER A 194 34.17 -9.00 12.70
CA SER A 194 34.29 -8.72 11.26
C SER A 194 33.07 -8.01 10.66
N GLY A 195 32.02 -7.73 11.45
CA GLY A 195 30.78 -7.11 11.01
C GLY A 195 29.81 -8.06 10.29
N LYS A 196 30.09 -9.36 10.29
CA LYS A 196 29.22 -10.44 9.78
C LYS A 196 28.38 -11.04 10.90
N TYR A 197 27.54 -12.03 10.59
CA TYR A 197 26.62 -12.65 11.54
C TYR A 197 26.82 -14.16 11.62
N ARG A 198 26.85 -14.69 12.84
CA ARG A 198 26.76 -16.13 13.11
C ARG A 198 25.35 -16.48 13.49
N LYS A 199 24.82 -17.52 12.85
CA LYS A 199 23.46 -18.01 13.08
C LYS A 199 23.47 -19.16 14.07
N GLY A 200 22.72 -18.98 15.14
CA GLY A 200 22.42 -20.00 16.13
C GLY A 200 21.36 -21.00 15.66
N PRO A 201 21.03 -21.99 16.52
CA PRO A 201 20.09 -23.05 16.19
C PRO A 201 18.70 -22.52 15.80
N GLU A 202 18.10 -23.12 14.78
CA GLU A 202 16.75 -22.78 14.32
C GLU A 202 15.68 -23.48 15.15
N ARG A 203 14.71 -22.71 15.64
CA ARG A 203 13.49 -23.18 16.28
C ARG A 203 12.30 -22.93 15.36
N ARG A 204 11.57 -23.98 14.97
CA ARG A 204 10.28 -23.81 14.29
C ARG A 204 9.23 -23.37 15.30
N LEU A 205 8.61 -22.22 15.04
CA LEU A 205 7.49 -21.70 15.83
C LEU A 205 6.18 -22.25 15.27
N SER A 206 5.96 -23.57 15.37
CA SER A 206 4.63 -24.16 15.21
C SER A 206 3.98 -24.27 16.59
N LYS A 207 2.73 -23.81 16.71
CA LYS A 207 1.93 -23.98 17.91
C LYS A 207 1.66 -25.47 18.07
N LYS A 208 2.37 -26.15 18.99
CA LYS A 208 2.06 -27.53 19.37
C LYS A 208 0.63 -27.53 19.93
N LEU A 209 -0.30 -28.17 19.22
CA LEU A 209 -1.63 -28.47 19.76
C LEU A 209 -1.40 -29.32 21.02
N PRO A 210 -1.96 -28.98 22.20
CA PRO A 210 -1.76 -29.80 23.38
C PRO A 210 -2.35 -31.19 23.14
N GLU A 211 -1.48 -32.21 23.22
CA GLU A 211 -1.87 -33.62 23.27
C GLU A 211 -2.84 -33.82 24.44
N ARG A 212 -4.06 -34.24 24.12
CA ARG A 212 -5.08 -34.58 25.10
C ARG A 212 -4.67 -35.90 25.76
N PRO A 213 -4.50 -35.98 27.10
CA PRO A 213 -4.22 -37.26 27.74
C PRO A 213 -5.41 -38.19 27.54
N ALA A 214 -5.13 -39.42 27.10
CA ALA A 214 -6.12 -40.47 26.93
C ALA A 214 -6.84 -40.75 28.25
N GLN A 215 -8.15 -40.54 28.29
CA GLN A 215 -9.01 -41.01 29.37
C GLN A 215 -9.74 -42.29 28.94
N PRO A 216 -10.01 -43.22 29.88
CA PRO A 216 -10.58 -44.52 29.57
C PRO A 216 -12.04 -44.42 29.09
N GLU A 217 -12.37 -45.23 28.10
CA GLU A 217 -13.73 -45.43 27.60
C GLU A 217 -14.68 -45.85 28.72
N THR A 218 -15.56 -44.96 29.16
CA THR A 218 -16.78 -45.34 29.89
C THR A 218 -17.96 -44.47 29.44
N LEU A 219 -19.03 -45.17 29.03
CA LEU A 219 -20.39 -44.73 28.71
C LEU A 219 -20.56 -43.49 27.80
N ARG A 220 -20.74 -43.77 26.50
CA ARG A 220 -21.34 -42.87 25.53
C ARG A 220 -22.74 -42.44 26.00
N SER A 221 -22.83 -41.21 26.51
CA SER A 221 -24.08 -40.44 26.47
C SER A 221 -24.32 -39.96 25.03
N PRO A 222 -25.57 -39.89 24.55
CA PRO A 222 -25.85 -39.46 23.20
C PRO A 222 -25.38 -38.02 23.01
N VAL A 223 -24.58 -37.83 21.96
CA VAL A 223 -24.17 -36.52 21.46
C VAL A 223 -25.44 -35.78 21.08
N VAL A 224 -25.86 -34.84 21.92
CA VAL A 224 -26.77 -33.79 21.50
C VAL A 224 -25.98 -32.99 20.48
N THR A 225 -26.32 -33.14 19.20
CA THR A 225 -25.94 -32.22 18.15
C THR A 225 -26.39 -30.83 18.57
N ALA A 226 -25.46 -30.05 19.13
CA ALA A 226 -25.66 -28.63 19.33
C ALA A 226 -25.99 -28.05 17.96
N SER A 227 -27.21 -27.55 17.82
CA SER A 227 -27.61 -26.75 16.67
C SER A 227 -26.57 -25.63 16.52
N PRO A 228 -26.08 -25.32 15.31
CA PRO A 228 -25.24 -24.15 15.12
C PRO A 228 -26.01 -22.94 15.65
N ASP A 229 -25.34 -22.15 16.47
CA ASP A 229 -25.86 -20.93 17.06
C ASP A 229 -26.57 -20.12 15.96
N PRO A 230 -27.85 -19.72 16.10
CA PRO A 230 -28.60 -19.07 15.04
C PRO A 230 -27.92 -17.82 14.46
N LEU A 231 -27.04 -17.17 15.24
CA LEU A 231 -26.20 -16.04 14.81
C LEU A 231 -25.05 -16.43 13.86
N GLN A 232 -24.63 -17.70 13.84
CA GLN A 232 -23.56 -18.22 12.98
C GLN A 232 -24.09 -18.77 11.65
N ALA A 233 -25.40 -19.03 11.56
CA ALA A 233 -26.04 -19.53 10.35
C ALA A 233 -26.02 -18.46 9.24
N GLY A 234 -25.40 -18.79 8.10
CA GLY A 234 -25.39 -17.93 6.91
C GLY A 234 -24.28 -16.88 6.83
N LEU A 235 -23.28 -16.92 7.73
CA LEU A 235 -22.06 -16.10 7.63
C LEU A 235 -21.02 -16.69 6.67
N ILE A 236 -20.92 -18.02 6.63
CA ILE A 236 -20.02 -18.78 5.75
C ILE A 236 -20.83 -19.92 5.11
N GLU A 237 -20.59 -20.18 3.83
CA GLU A 237 -21.13 -21.28 3.05
C GLU A 237 -20.00 -22.19 2.54
N GLU A 238 -20.24 -23.51 2.54
CA GLU A 238 -19.28 -24.51 2.05
C GLU A 238 -17.87 -24.35 2.63
N ASP A 239 -17.78 -23.85 3.87
CA ASP A 239 -16.55 -23.60 4.63
C ASP A 239 -15.55 -22.59 4.04
N VAL A 240 -15.76 -22.12 2.80
CA VAL A 240 -14.83 -21.24 2.08
C VAL A 240 -15.47 -20.02 1.45
N PHE A 241 -16.79 -19.91 1.42
CA PHE A 241 -17.48 -18.78 0.81
C PHE A 241 -18.13 -17.89 1.87
N TRP A 242 -18.10 -16.58 1.66
CA TRP A 242 -18.95 -15.67 2.43
C TRP A 242 -20.43 -16.02 2.21
N GLY A 243 -21.17 -16.12 3.30
CA GLY A 243 -22.58 -16.49 3.27
C GLY A 243 -23.51 -15.30 2.97
N PRO A 244 -24.82 -15.58 2.80
CA PRO A 244 -25.79 -14.59 2.30
C PRO A 244 -25.99 -13.38 3.21
N THR A 245 -25.67 -13.50 4.51
CA THR A 245 -25.75 -12.39 5.46
C THR A 245 -24.72 -11.32 5.12
N VAL A 246 -23.49 -11.71 4.80
CA VAL A 246 -22.41 -10.77 4.42
C VAL A 246 -22.61 -10.31 2.98
N GLU A 247 -22.87 -11.23 2.04
CA GLU A 247 -22.97 -10.90 0.61
C GLU A 247 -24.11 -9.92 0.29
N ARG A 248 -25.27 -10.03 0.97
CA ARG A 248 -26.38 -9.08 0.76
C ARG A 248 -26.15 -7.71 1.39
N ALA A 249 -25.29 -7.64 2.40
CA ALA A 249 -24.98 -6.41 3.11
C ALA A 249 -23.77 -5.66 2.52
N LEU A 250 -23.06 -6.27 1.57
CA LEU A 250 -21.97 -5.61 0.85
C LEU A 250 -22.46 -4.32 0.15
N PRO A 251 -21.64 -3.26 0.18
CA PRO A 251 -21.99 -2.02 -0.49
C PRO A 251 -22.10 -2.22 -2.00
N ARG A 252 -23.07 -1.53 -2.60
CA ARG A 252 -23.22 -1.52 -4.06
C ARG A 252 -22.03 -0.77 -4.67
N GLY A 253 -21.22 -1.50 -5.43
CA GLY A 253 -20.17 -0.90 -6.26
C GLY A 253 -20.68 -0.41 -7.60
N PHE A 254 -19.76 -0.21 -8.54
CA PHE A 254 -20.04 0.22 -9.90
C PHE A 254 -20.60 -0.93 -10.74
N ALA A 255 -21.74 -0.70 -11.39
CA ALA A 255 -22.40 -1.68 -12.25
C ALA A 255 -21.86 -1.62 -13.68
N SER A 256 -22.10 -2.68 -14.47
CA SER A 256 -21.73 -2.71 -15.89
C SER A 256 -22.36 -1.57 -16.70
N GLN A 257 -23.55 -1.11 -16.30
CA GLN A 257 -24.22 0.03 -16.93
C GLN A 257 -23.48 1.35 -16.70
N ASP A 258 -22.88 1.54 -15.51
CA ASP A 258 -22.07 2.72 -15.22
C ASP A 258 -20.88 2.78 -16.17
N GLN A 259 -20.26 1.63 -16.46
CA GLN A 259 -19.19 1.59 -17.45
C GLN A 259 -19.66 1.97 -18.84
N LEU A 260 -20.72 1.34 -19.35
CA LEU A 260 -21.18 1.61 -20.72
C LEU A 260 -21.53 3.08 -20.90
N SER A 261 -22.09 3.71 -19.85
CA SER A 261 -22.33 5.14 -19.83
C SER A 261 -21.03 5.96 -19.86
N TRP A 262 -20.01 5.54 -19.11
CA TRP A 262 -18.72 6.22 -19.04
C TRP A 262 -17.91 6.11 -20.33
N GLU A 263 -17.88 4.93 -20.95
CA GLU A 263 -17.22 4.72 -22.25
C GLU A 263 -17.84 5.58 -23.33
N ARG A 264 -19.18 5.58 -23.43
CA ARG A 264 -19.91 6.43 -24.37
C ARG A 264 -19.65 7.91 -24.11
N PHE A 265 -19.65 8.31 -22.83
CA PHE A 265 -19.37 9.68 -22.45
C PHE A 265 -17.96 10.09 -22.90
N VAL A 266 -16.91 9.34 -22.54
CA VAL A 266 -15.52 9.66 -22.89
C VAL A 266 -15.27 9.60 -24.40
N GLY A 267 -15.91 8.67 -25.12
CA GLY A 267 -15.70 8.47 -26.55
C GLY A 267 -16.44 9.45 -27.45
N GLU A 268 -17.66 9.85 -27.08
CA GLU A 268 -18.58 10.56 -28.00
C GLU A 268 -19.05 11.93 -27.49
N GLN A 269 -19.19 12.11 -26.18
CA GLN A 269 -19.90 13.26 -25.60
C GLN A 269 -18.96 14.22 -24.84
N GLY A 270 -17.91 13.68 -24.26
CA GLY A 270 -17.01 14.36 -23.34
C GLY A 270 -16.15 15.37 -24.08
N ARG A 271 -16.40 16.65 -23.82
CA ARG A 271 -15.55 17.75 -24.26
C ARG A 271 -14.74 18.29 -23.10
N VAL A 272 -13.43 18.07 -23.12
CA VAL A 272 -12.50 18.55 -22.11
C VAL A 272 -12.34 20.06 -22.27
N VAL A 273 -12.58 20.80 -21.19
CA VAL A 273 -12.42 22.26 -21.18
C VAL A 273 -11.22 22.71 -20.36
N ARG A 274 -10.84 21.94 -19.33
CA ARG A 274 -9.72 22.28 -18.43
C ARG A 274 -9.02 21.04 -17.91
N LEU A 275 -7.72 21.17 -17.65
CA LEU A 275 -6.91 20.20 -16.92
C LEU A 275 -6.31 20.86 -15.67
N GLU A 276 -6.71 20.38 -14.51
CA GLU A 276 -6.24 20.88 -13.21
C GLU A 276 -5.21 19.92 -12.59
N GLN A 277 -4.38 20.43 -11.68
CA GLN A 277 -3.50 19.58 -10.87
C GLN A 277 -4.35 18.71 -9.94
N GLY A 278 -4.02 17.43 -9.84
CA GLY A 278 -4.77 16.50 -8.99
C GLY A 278 -4.52 15.05 -9.38
N CYS A 279 -5.27 14.14 -8.74
CA CYS A 279 -5.22 12.70 -9.01
C CYS A 279 -3.85 12.06 -8.74
N GLY A 280 -3.17 12.52 -7.70
CA GLY A 280 -1.90 11.96 -7.21
C GLY A 280 -0.67 12.58 -7.86
N ARG A 281 -0.10 11.91 -8.87
CA ARG A 281 1.22 12.27 -9.40
C ARG A 281 1.23 13.58 -10.19
N MET A 282 2.40 14.23 -10.25
CA MET A 282 2.61 15.52 -10.92
C MET A 282 2.18 15.57 -12.39
N GLN A 283 2.20 14.45 -13.13
CA GLN A 283 1.75 14.40 -14.53
C GLN A 283 0.27 14.03 -14.69
N ASN A 284 -0.38 13.52 -13.65
CA ASN A 284 -1.82 13.26 -13.67
C ASN A 284 -2.58 14.58 -13.63
N ARG A 285 -3.77 14.60 -14.20
CA ARG A 285 -4.63 15.78 -14.21
C ARG A 285 -6.04 15.41 -13.78
N LEU A 286 -6.68 16.33 -13.07
CA LEU A 286 -8.12 16.36 -12.94
C LEU A 286 -8.69 17.00 -14.20
N VAL A 287 -9.32 16.18 -15.03
CA VAL A 287 -10.01 16.59 -16.25
C VAL A 287 -11.37 17.16 -15.85
N VAL A 288 -11.69 18.35 -16.33
CA VAL A 288 -13.00 18.96 -16.20
C VAL A 288 -13.64 19.03 -17.59
N PHE A 289 -14.80 18.40 -17.73
CA PHE A 289 -15.59 18.41 -18.95
C PHE A 289 -16.54 19.61 -18.99
N ALA A 290 -17.04 19.94 -20.18
CA ALA A 290 -17.90 21.10 -20.41
C ALA A 290 -19.22 21.08 -19.61
N ASP A 291 -19.71 19.89 -19.25
CA ASP A 291 -20.91 19.67 -18.43
C ASP A 291 -20.62 19.72 -16.92
N GLY A 292 -19.37 19.97 -16.52
CA GLY A 292 -18.93 19.97 -15.13
C GLY A 292 -18.55 18.58 -14.59
N THR A 293 -18.74 17.52 -15.37
CA THR A 293 -18.25 16.18 -15.03
C THR A 293 -16.74 16.20 -14.87
N ARG A 294 -16.21 15.34 -13.99
CA ARG A 294 -14.77 15.28 -13.69
C ARG A 294 -14.22 13.87 -13.85
N ALA A 295 -12.96 13.78 -14.29
CA ALA A 295 -12.22 12.53 -14.37
C ALA A 295 -10.78 12.69 -13.88
N CYS A 296 -10.23 11.64 -13.29
CA CYS A 296 -8.80 11.52 -13.11
C CYS A 296 -8.15 10.94 -14.35
N ALA A 297 -7.27 11.72 -14.97
CA ALA A 297 -6.45 11.29 -16.08
C ALA A 297 -5.12 10.71 -15.59
N ARG A 298 -4.88 9.46 -15.97
CA ARG A 298 -3.61 8.76 -15.79
C ARG A 298 -2.79 8.91 -17.08
N TYR A 299 -1.75 9.74 -17.00
CA TYR A 299 -0.80 9.97 -18.09
C TYR A 299 0.57 9.36 -17.74
N ARG A 300 1.11 8.51 -18.62
CA ARG A 300 2.41 7.87 -18.41
C ARG A 300 3.25 7.87 -19.69
N GLN A 301 4.55 7.93 -19.49
CA GLN A 301 5.51 7.72 -20.58
C GLN A 301 5.63 6.23 -20.95
N ASN A 302 5.47 5.35 -19.96
CA ASN A 302 5.53 3.91 -20.13
C ASN A 302 4.14 3.35 -20.48
N THR A 303 4.04 2.73 -21.65
CA THR A 303 2.82 2.08 -22.13
C THR A 303 2.38 0.93 -21.22
N ASP A 304 3.32 0.20 -20.59
CA ASP A 304 2.98 -0.90 -19.66
C ASP A 304 2.08 -0.44 -18.53
N GLN A 305 2.28 0.79 -18.04
CA GLN A 305 1.51 1.33 -16.92
C GLN A 305 0.09 1.75 -17.36
N ILE A 306 -0.03 2.31 -18.56
CA ILE A 306 -1.34 2.60 -19.16
C ILE A 306 -2.11 1.30 -19.42
N GLN A 307 -1.43 0.29 -19.96
CA GLN A 307 -2.01 -1.05 -20.14
C GLN A 307 -2.37 -1.68 -18.80
N GLY A 308 -1.50 -1.57 -17.79
CA GLY A 308 -1.75 -2.04 -16.43
C GLY A 308 -3.03 -1.46 -15.86
N GLU A 309 -3.26 -0.16 -16.01
CA GLU A 309 -4.49 0.50 -15.54
C GLU A 309 -5.73 -0.04 -16.25
N ILE A 310 -5.77 0.03 -17.58
CA ILE A 310 -6.99 -0.31 -18.35
C ILE A 310 -7.28 -1.82 -18.36
N PHE A 311 -6.27 -2.68 -18.43
CA PHE A 311 -6.49 -4.13 -18.41
C PHE A 311 -6.78 -4.65 -17.00
N SER A 312 -6.28 -4.02 -15.94
CA SER A 312 -6.71 -4.34 -14.58
C SER A 312 -8.18 -3.99 -14.39
N TYR A 313 -8.62 -2.85 -14.93
CA TYR A 313 -10.03 -2.47 -14.94
C TYR A 313 -10.90 -3.53 -15.66
N TYR A 314 -10.54 -3.92 -16.89
CA TYR A 314 -11.25 -4.97 -17.63
C TYR A 314 -11.24 -6.32 -16.93
N LEU A 315 -10.13 -6.70 -16.30
CA LEU A 315 -10.08 -7.93 -15.51
C LEU A 315 -11.08 -7.87 -14.36
N GLY A 316 -11.14 -6.76 -13.62
CA GLY A 316 -12.12 -6.59 -12.54
C GLY A 316 -13.56 -6.74 -13.02
N GLN A 317 -13.90 -6.20 -14.18
CA GLN A 317 -15.22 -6.40 -14.80
C GLN A 317 -15.52 -7.88 -15.09
N LEU A 318 -14.55 -8.60 -15.67
CA LEU A 318 -14.69 -10.02 -15.97
C LEU A 318 -14.83 -10.88 -14.70
N LEU A 319 -14.32 -10.38 -13.56
CA LEU A 319 -14.40 -11.02 -12.25
C LEU A 319 -15.58 -10.56 -11.41
N ASN A 320 -16.44 -9.68 -11.94
CA ASN A 320 -17.56 -9.08 -11.21
C ASN A 320 -17.14 -8.27 -9.96
N ILE A 321 -15.94 -7.72 -9.97
CA ILE A 321 -15.42 -6.84 -8.92
C ILE A 321 -15.90 -5.42 -9.22
N SER A 322 -16.82 -4.94 -8.39
CA SER A 322 -17.47 -3.63 -8.55
C SER A 322 -16.75 -2.50 -7.80
N ASN A 323 -15.59 -2.78 -7.24
CA ASN A 323 -14.74 -1.86 -6.47
C ASN A 323 -13.87 -0.94 -7.35
N LEU A 324 -13.94 -1.08 -8.67
CA LEU A 324 -13.14 -0.32 -9.63
C LEU A 324 -13.99 0.77 -10.29
N ALA A 325 -13.55 2.02 -10.18
CA ALA A 325 -14.25 3.15 -10.78
C ALA A 325 -14.27 3.05 -12.32
N PRO A 326 -15.39 3.43 -12.99
CA PRO A 326 -15.49 3.42 -14.44
C PRO A 326 -14.31 4.12 -15.10
N SER A 327 -13.66 3.41 -16.02
CA SER A 327 -12.41 3.84 -16.64
C SER A 327 -12.43 3.59 -18.14
N ALA A 328 -11.99 4.56 -18.94
CA ALA A 328 -11.94 4.46 -20.39
C ALA A 328 -10.60 4.99 -20.93
N ALA A 329 -10.06 4.33 -21.94
CA ALA A 329 -8.85 4.78 -22.61
C ALA A 329 -9.21 5.73 -23.78
N THR A 330 -8.46 6.81 -23.92
CA THR A 330 -8.58 7.75 -25.03
C THR A 330 -7.19 8.27 -25.41
N VAL A 331 -7.10 8.99 -26.52
CA VAL A 331 -5.85 9.58 -27.00
C VAL A 331 -5.93 11.09 -26.88
N VAL A 332 -4.84 11.70 -26.39
CA VAL A 332 -4.68 13.15 -26.41
C VAL A 332 -4.49 13.58 -27.87
N ASP A 333 -5.53 14.19 -28.43
CA ASP A 333 -5.55 14.69 -29.81
C ASP A 333 -6.22 16.06 -29.87
N THR A 334 -5.41 17.12 -29.88
CA THR A 334 -5.92 18.51 -29.88
C THR A 334 -6.53 18.95 -31.21
N SER A 335 -6.45 18.11 -32.26
CA SER A 335 -7.20 18.34 -33.50
C SER A 335 -8.68 17.99 -33.36
N THR A 336 -9.05 17.21 -32.34
CA THR A 336 -10.43 16.80 -32.08
C THR A 336 -11.15 17.79 -31.14
N PRO A 337 -12.47 17.99 -31.30
CA PRO A 337 -13.26 18.83 -30.40
C PRO A 337 -13.18 18.40 -28.93
N SER A 338 -12.92 17.12 -28.66
CA SER A 338 -12.81 16.55 -27.32
C SER A 338 -11.66 17.15 -26.51
N TRP A 339 -10.55 17.54 -27.14
CA TRP A 339 -9.36 18.05 -26.46
C TRP A 339 -8.92 19.45 -26.90
N ALA A 340 -9.41 19.96 -28.04
CA ALA A 340 -8.98 21.23 -28.63
C ALA A 340 -9.05 22.42 -27.65
N ALA A 341 -10.10 22.49 -26.83
CA ALA A 341 -10.28 23.59 -25.88
C ALA A 341 -9.25 23.60 -24.74
N ALA A 342 -8.60 22.46 -24.47
CA ALA A 342 -7.62 22.30 -23.39
C ALA A 342 -6.15 22.33 -23.87
N LEU A 343 -5.88 22.77 -25.11
CA LEU A 343 -4.52 22.83 -25.68
C LEU A 343 -3.51 23.55 -24.78
N GLY A 344 -3.91 24.67 -24.18
CA GLY A 344 -3.07 25.44 -23.25
C GLY A 344 -2.67 24.60 -22.02
N ASP A 345 -3.63 23.96 -21.38
CA ASP A 345 -3.39 23.15 -20.19
C ASP A 345 -2.61 21.87 -20.51
N ILE A 346 -2.84 21.25 -21.67
CA ILE A 346 -2.06 20.11 -22.18
C ILE A 346 -0.59 20.50 -22.33
N THR A 347 -0.33 21.68 -22.92
CA THR A 347 1.01 22.22 -23.11
C THR A 347 1.69 22.50 -21.76
N GLN A 348 0.96 23.13 -20.82
CA GLN A 348 1.46 23.38 -19.46
C GLN A 348 1.74 22.08 -18.70
N ALA A 349 0.92 21.04 -18.92
CA ALA A 349 1.11 19.72 -18.36
C ALA A 349 2.25 18.93 -19.01
N GLN A 350 2.82 19.44 -20.10
CA GLN A 350 3.85 18.78 -20.91
C GLN A 350 3.39 17.40 -21.42
N TRP A 351 2.08 17.26 -21.65
CA TRP A 351 1.53 16.08 -22.30
C TRP A 351 1.85 16.13 -23.79
N LYS A 352 2.11 14.97 -24.38
CA LYS A 352 2.42 14.86 -25.81
C LYS A 352 1.18 14.45 -26.59
N GLU A 353 1.07 15.00 -27.80
CA GLU A 353 0.09 14.55 -28.80
C GLU A 353 0.20 13.06 -29.07
N ARG A 354 -0.93 12.46 -29.46
CA ARG A 354 -1.08 11.04 -29.79
C ARG A 354 -0.64 10.09 -28.67
N ARG A 355 -0.71 10.54 -27.41
CA ARG A 355 -0.45 9.67 -26.25
C ARG A 355 -1.75 9.12 -25.68
N PRO A 356 -1.78 7.81 -25.36
CA PRO A 356 -2.92 7.24 -24.66
C PRO A 356 -2.96 7.73 -23.21
N VAL A 357 -4.16 7.99 -22.73
CA VAL A 357 -4.47 8.30 -21.33
C VAL A 357 -5.68 7.46 -20.89
N VAL A 358 -5.70 7.07 -19.63
CA VAL A 358 -6.89 6.45 -19.02
C VAL A 358 -7.61 7.51 -18.21
N LEU A 359 -8.89 7.71 -18.52
CA LEU A 359 -9.80 8.59 -17.80
C LEU A 359 -10.68 7.75 -16.88
N THR A 360 -10.41 7.84 -15.59
CA THR A 360 -11.22 7.22 -14.55
C THR A 360 -12.18 8.27 -13.98
N ARG A 361 -13.46 7.93 -13.85
CA ARG A 361 -14.45 8.83 -13.26
C ARG A 361 -13.98 9.34 -11.90
N TRP A 362 -14.05 10.66 -11.68
CA TRP A 362 -13.67 11.23 -10.40
C TRP A 362 -14.70 10.88 -9.33
N LEU A 363 -14.21 10.56 -8.13
CA LEU A 363 -15.03 10.22 -6.96
C LEU A 363 -14.73 11.21 -5.84
N SER A 364 -15.78 11.66 -5.16
CA SER A 364 -15.69 12.47 -3.95
C SER A 364 -15.61 11.60 -2.69
N ASP A 365 -15.25 12.25 -1.58
CA ASP A 365 -15.44 11.71 -0.21
C ASP A 365 -14.75 10.36 0.03
N LEU A 366 -13.52 10.25 -0.49
CA LEU A 366 -12.65 9.10 -0.32
C LEU A 366 -11.76 9.27 0.92
N GLU A 367 -11.79 8.28 1.80
CA GLU A 367 -10.93 8.17 2.98
C GLU A 367 -9.85 7.11 2.76
N PRO A 368 -8.64 7.25 3.34
CA PRO A 368 -7.65 6.16 3.33
C PRO A 368 -8.18 4.89 4.00
N ALA A 369 -7.89 3.71 3.43
CA ALA A 369 -8.30 2.42 4.01
C ALA A 369 -7.14 1.72 4.73
N GLY A 370 -7.34 1.40 6.02
CA GLY A 370 -6.39 0.66 6.85
C GLY A 370 -6.35 -0.83 6.52
N ILE A 371 -5.22 -1.51 6.78
CA ILE A 371 -5.08 -2.96 6.59
C ILE A 371 -5.73 -3.68 7.79
N PRO A 372 -6.76 -4.52 7.59
CA PRO A 372 -7.38 -5.28 8.67
C PRO A 372 -6.40 -6.20 9.36
N GLN A 373 -6.61 -6.39 10.67
CA GLN A 373 -5.79 -7.22 11.53
C GLN A 373 -5.49 -8.63 10.96
N PRO A 374 -6.45 -9.38 10.36
CA PRO A 374 -6.18 -10.70 9.76
C PRO A 374 -5.24 -10.71 8.54
N PHE A 375 -4.91 -9.52 8.01
CA PHE A 375 -3.97 -9.34 6.91
C PHE A 375 -2.68 -8.66 7.35
N GLN A 376 -2.52 -8.40 8.65
CA GLN A 376 -1.27 -7.92 9.23
C GLN A 376 -0.34 -9.09 9.59
N PRO A 377 0.99 -8.91 9.62
CA PRO A 377 1.94 -10.02 9.66
C PRO A 377 1.95 -10.85 10.95
N LEU A 378 1.17 -10.48 11.97
CA LEU A 378 1.09 -11.19 13.26
C LEU A 378 -0.10 -12.17 13.32
N GLU A 379 -1.18 -11.89 12.59
CA GLU A 379 -2.43 -12.64 12.61
C GLU A 379 -2.75 -13.05 11.16
N ARG A 380 -2.04 -14.06 10.67
CA ARG A 380 -1.90 -14.35 9.24
C ARG A 380 -2.92 -15.37 8.74
N HIS A 381 -4.20 -15.24 9.03
CA HIS A 381 -5.15 -16.12 8.36
C HIS A 381 -6.56 -15.55 8.41
N LEU A 382 -7.26 -15.77 7.30
CA LEU A 382 -8.70 -15.59 7.21
C LEU A 382 -9.30 -16.91 6.71
N ASN A 383 -9.68 -17.77 7.66
CA ASN A 383 -10.42 -19.00 7.46
C ASN A 383 -11.76 -18.95 8.23
N LYS A 384 -12.60 -19.98 8.07
CA LYS A 384 -13.91 -20.09 8.73
C LYS A 384 -13.84 -19.92 10.25
N HIS A 385 -12.80 -20.47 10.90
CA HIS A 385 -12.62 -20.37 12.34
C HIS A 385 -12.29 -18.96 12.79
N ASP A 386 -11.58 -18.17 11.98
CA ASP A 386 -11.29 -16.77 12.31
C ASP A 386 -12.56 -15.93 12.26
N VAL A 387 -13.38 -16.15 11.24
CA VAL A 387 -14.69 -15.53 11.13
C VAL A 387 -15.55 -15.90 12.35
N TRP A 388 -15.53 -17.16 12.79
CA TRP A 388 -16.24 -17.60 13.99
C TRP A 388 -15.64 -17.06 15.30
N ASN A 389 -14.33 -16.88 15.39
CA ASN A 389 -13.69 -16.31 16.57
C ASN A 389 -14.01 -14.82 16.68
N LEU A 390 -13.99 -14.09 15.57
CA LEU A 390 -14.37 -12.68 15.50
C LEU A 390 -15.83 -12.49 15.93
N THR A 391 -16.74 -13.36 15.47
CA THR A 391 -18.15 -13.27 15.88
C THR A 391 -18.34 -13.60 17.36
N ARG A 392 -17.61 -14.58 17.90
CA ARG A 392 -17.69 -14.94 19.34
C ARG A 392 -17.15 -13.85 20.27
N HIS A 393 -15.99 -13.27 19.96
CA HIS A 393 -15.38 -12.23 20.81
C HIS A 393 -16.28 -11.00 20.90
N LEU A 394 -16.90 -10.61 19.78
CA LEU A 394 -17.78 -9.45 19.73
C LEU A 394 -19.14 -9.70 20.43
N SER A 395 -19.66 -10.94 20.37
CA SER A 395 -20.83 -11.31 21.18
C SER A 395 -20.54 -11.29 22.69
N GLN A 396 -19.33 -11.67 23.11
CA GLN A 396 -18.93 -11.68 24.52
C GLN A 396 -18.66 -10.28 25.09
N GLU A 397 -18.06 -9.38 24.31
CA GLU A 397 -17.88 -7.98 24.70
C GLU A 397 -19.22 -7.26 24.87
N ALA A 398 -20.19 -7.52 23.98
CA ALA A 398 -21.56 -7.04 24.08
C ALA A 398 -22.26 -7.51 25.38
N GLU A 399 -22.11 -8.80 25.73
CA GLU A 399 -22.71 -9.35 26.96
C GLU A 399 -22.07 -8.81 28.25
N GLN A 400 -20.76 -8.50 28.24
CA GLN A 400 -20.04 -7.95 29.39
C GLN A 400 -20.40 -6.49 29.70
N LEU A 401 -20.69 -5.67 28.68
CA LEU A 401 -21.12 -4.28 28.86
C LEU A 401 -22.52 -4.15 29.46
N VAL A 402 -23.35 -5.20 29.35
CA VAL A 402 -24.71 -5.23 29.93
C VAL A 402 -24.71 -5.58 31.43
N GLN A 403 -23.64 -6.17 31.97
CA GLN A 403 -23.60 -6.74 33.33
C GLN A 403 -22.99 -5.93 34.51
N PRO A 404 -22.88 -4.58 34.53
CA PRO A 404 -22.62 -3.88 35.80
C PRO A 404 -23.90 -3.39 36.52
N ALA A 405 -25.04 -3.27 35.84
CA ALA A 405 -26.21 -2.57 36.41
C ALA A 405 -27.10 -3.42 37.33
N GLN A 406 -27.07 -4.76 37.22
CA GLN A 406 -27.95 -5.64 38.00
C GLN A 406 -27.42 -5.95 39.41
N GLY A 407 -26.13 -5.70 39.70
CA GLY A 407 -25.53 -5.97 41.00
C GLY A 407 -25.82 -4.90 42.06
N LEU A 408 -26.03 -3.63 41.64
CA LEU A 408 -26.21 -2.50 42.57
C LEU A 408 -27.67 -2.35 43.03
N LEU A 409 -28.64 -2.63 42.16
CA LEU A 409 -30.08 -2.60 42.47
C LEU A 409 -30.53 -3.76 43.37
N LYS A 410 -29.77 -4.87 43.42
CA LYS A 410 -30.05 -6.00 44.31
C LYS A 410 -29.56 -5.79 45.75
N ARG A 411 -28.77 -4.74 46.02
CA ARG A 411 -28.25 -4.38 47.35
C ARG A 411 -29.05 -3.28 48.07
N LEU A 412 -29.99 -2.64 47.38
CA LEU A 412 -30.93 -1.69 47.99
C LEU A 412 -32.30 -2.35 48.04
N GLY A 413 -32.55 -3.06 49.14
CA GLY A 413 -33.83 -3.70 49.40
C GLY A 413 -34.99 -2.70 49.34
N ALA A 414 -35.86 -2.85 48.34
CA ALA A 414 -37.15 -2.19 48.28
C ALA A 414 -38.21 -3.27 48.02
N GLY A 415 -39.20 -3.35 48.92
CA GLY A 415 -40.24 -4.37 48.94
C GLY A 415 -41.24 -4.29 47.78
N PRO A 416 -42.17 -5.27 47.69
CA PRO A 416 -43.02 -5.45 46.53
C PRO A 416 -44.20 -4.46 46.55
N GLY A 417 -44.28 -3.61 45.52
CA GLY A 417 -45.45 -2.80 45.17
C GLY A 417 -45.92 -3.10 43.75
N PRO A 418 -47.23 -3.00 43.44
CA PRO A 418 -47.81 -3.67 42.28
C PRO A 418 -47.57 -2.94 40.96
N ALA A 419 -47.41 -3.77 39.94
CA ALA A 419 -47.43 -3.53 38.50
C ALA A 419 -47.89 -2.15 38.00
N ALA A 420 -46.96 -1.45 37.33
CA ALA A 420 -47.28 -0.55 36.22
C ALA A 420 -46.38 -0.94 35.03
N SER A 421 -47.03 -1.34 33.95
CA SER A 421 -46.48 -1.80 32.69
C SER A 421 -45.74 -0.68 31.94
N SER A 422 -44.47 -0.92 31.60
CA SER A 422 -43.79 -0.40 30.40
C SER A 422 -42.41 -1.06 30.22
N PRO A 423 -42.25 -1.98 29.25
CA PRO A 423 -40.93 -2.37 28.76
C PRO A 423 -40.77 -1.92 27.30
N GLY A 424 -39.72 -1.16 27.00
CA GLY A 424 -39.27 -0.99 25.63
C GLY A 424 -38.77 0.41 25.33
N SER A 425 -37.45 0.53 25.20
CA SER A 425 -36.82 1.31 24.12
C SER A 425 -35.29 1.39 24.27
N ALA A 426 -34.72 1.13 25.47
CA ALA A 426 -33.27 1.31 25.67
C ALA A 426 -32.42 0.07 25.32
N HIS A 427 -32.90 -1.16 25.55
CA HIS A 427 -32.12 -2.38 25.31
C HIS A 427 -32.10 -2.86 23.85
N GLN A 428 -33.02 -2.39 23.00
CA GLN A 428 -32.99 -2.69 21.57
C GLN A 428 -32.02 -1.78 20.80
N SER A 429 -31.69 -0.59 21.32
CA SER A 429 -30.82 0.35 20.62
C SER A 429 -29.35 -0.10 20.63
N SER A 430 -28.85 -0.66 21.75
CA SER A 430 -27.45 -1.08 21.87
C SER A 430 -27.13 -2.37 21.12
N THR A 431 -28.06 -3.33 21.13
CA THR A 431 -27.90 -4.62 20.44
C THR A 431 -27.94 -4.48 18.92
N ILE A 432 -28.69 -3.50 18.39
CA ILE A 432 -28.73 -3.18 16.96
C ILE A 432 -27.44 -2.44 16.53
N GLU A 433 -26.88 -1.56 17.37
CA GLU A 433 -25.60 -0.90 17.07
C GLU A 433 -24.41 -1.87 17.08
N GLU A 434 -24.33 -2.80 18.05
CA GLU A 434 -23.24 -3.79 18.14
C GLU A 434 -23.29 -4.87 17.06
N THR A 435 -24.49 -5.35 16.69
CA THR A 435 -24.63 -6.23 15.52
C THR A 435 -24.29 -5.50 14.22
N GLY A 436 -24.58 -4.20 14.14
CA GLY A 436 -24.17 -3.33 13.05
C GLY A 436 -22.64 -3.22 12.89
N THR A 437 -21.89 -3.11 13.99
CA THR A 437 -20.41 -3.01 13.93
C THR A 437 -19.74 -4.35 13.56
N LEU A 438 -20.24 -5.49 14.05
CA LEU A 438 -19.74 -6.81 13.67
C LEU A 438 -19.94 -7.09 12.18
N VAL A 439 -21.16 -6.90 11.68
CA VAL A 439 -21.48 -7.13 10.26
C VAL A 439 -20.66 -6.20 9.38
N GLN A 440 -20.43 -4.95 9.80
CA GLN A 440 -19.58 -4.00 9.08
C GLN A 440 -18.13 -4.50 8.96
N ARG A 441 -17.56 -5.10 10.02
CA ARG A 441 -16.21 -5.67 9.98
C ARG A 441 -16.14 -6.88 9.04
N LEU A 442 -17.16 -7.73 9.00
CA LEU A 442 -17.24 -8.86 8.07
C LEU A 442 -17.40 -8.40 6.62
N ILE A 443 -18.21 -7.37 6.38
CA ILE A 443 -18.35 -6.70 5.07
C ILE A 443 -16.99 -6.18 4.59
N GLU A 444 -16.22 -5.54 5.48
CA GLU A 444 -14.86 -5.08 5.15
C GLU A 444 -13.96 -6.26 4.77
N LEU A 445 -13.90 -7.33 5.59
CA LEU A 445 -13.09 -8.51 5.29
C LEU A 445 -13.49 -9.18 3.97
N ALA A 446 -14.77 -9.18 3.61
CA ALA A 446 -15.24 -9.69 2.34
C ALA A 446 -14.74 -8.86 1.15
N GLN A 447 -14.76 -7.52 1.24
CA GLN A 447 -14.17 -6.66 0.22
C GLN A 447 -12.65 -6.84 0.10
N TRP A 448 -11.96 -7.03 1.23
CA TRP A 448 -10.53 -7.34 1.25
C TRP A 448 -10.22 -8.70 0.63
N SER A 449 -11.07 -9.72 0.80
CA SER A 449 -10.86 -11.02 0.15
C SER A 449 -10.82 -10.90 -1.39
N ASP A 450 -11.69 -10.07 -1.97
CA ASP A 450 -11.65 -9.74 -3.41
C ASP A 450 -10.40 -8.93 -3.78
N LEU A 451 -10.00 -7.96 -2.95
CA LEU A 451 -8.78 -7.18 -3.17
C LEU A 451 -7.54 -8.07 -3.23
N ILE A 452 -7.39 -8.99 -2.28
CA ILE A 452 -6.24 -9.91 -2.24
C ILE A 452 -6.21 -10.81 -3.47
N VAL A 453 -7.36 -11.37 -3.88
CA VAL A 453 -7.46 -12.15 -5.13
C VAL A 453 -7.09 -11.29 -6.33
N PHE A 454 -7.64 -10.08 -6.43
CA PHE A 454 -7.41 -9.18 -7.55
C PHE A 454 -5.94 -8.75 -7.66
N ASP A 455 -5.36 -8.25 -6.57
CA ASP A 455 -3.96 -7.83 -6.49
C ASP A 455 -3.00 -8.99 -6.73
N TYR A 456 -3.35 -10.20 -6.27
CA TYR A 456 -2.61 -11.41 -6.61
C TYR A 456 -2.63 -11.60 -8.13
N LEU A 457 -3.79 -11.64 -8.79
CA LEU A 457 -3.89 -11.88 -10.22
C LEU A 457 -3.11 -10.87 -11.06
N ILE A 458 -3.20 -9.58 -10.72
CA ILE A 458 -2.48 -8.52 -11.44
C ILE A 458 -1.05 -8.30 -10.91
N ALA A 459 -0.63 -8.94 -9.84
CA ALA A 459 0.64 -8.65 -9.16
C ALA A 459 0.82 -7.16 -8.81
N ASN A 460 -0.21 -6.55 -8.21
CA ASN A 460 -0.15 -5.14 -7.79
C ASN A 460 0.79 -4.97 -6.61
N LEU A 461 1.90 -4.26 -6.84
CA LEU A 461 2.93 -4.05 -5.83
C LEU A 461 2.73 -2.77 -5.00
N ASP A 462 1.80 -1.90 -5.37
CA ASP A 462 1.68 -0.53 -4.84
C ASP A 462 0.47 -0.35 -3.89
N ARG A 463 0.13 -1.44 -3.19
CA ARG A 463 -0.88 -1.52 -2.12
C ARG A 463 -0.29 -2.31 -0.94
N VAL A 464 -0.95 -3.38 -0.50
CA VAL A 464 -0.57 -4.22 0.66
C VAL A 464 0.86 -4.77 0.53
N VAL A 465 1.26 -5.19 -0.67
CA VAL A 465 2.62 -5.69 -0.93
C VAL A 465 3.68 -4.61 -0.68
N ASN A 466 3.39 -3.34 -0.94
CA ASN A 466 4.30 -2.25 -0.59
C ASN A 466 4.45 -2.12 0.93
N ASN A 467 3.36 -2.20 1.69
CA ASN A 467 3.42 -2.19 3.16
C ASN A 467 4.24 -3.38 3.67
N LEU A 468 3.98 -4.60 3.18
CA LEU A 468 4.72 -5.81 3.56
C LEU A 468 6.21 -5.73 3.21
N TYR A 469 6.55 -5.19 2.04
CA TYR A 469 7.94 -5.02 1.63
C TYR A 469 8.68 -4.01 2.52
N ASN A 470 8.00 -2.93 2.96
CA ASN A 470 8.59 -1.93 3.82
C ASN A 470 8.61 -2.32 5.31
N PHE A 471 7.83 -3.33 5.69
CA PHE A 471 7.73 -3.80 7.08
C PHE A 471 9.06 -4.26 7.66
N GLN A 472 9.98 -4.76 6.81
CA GLN A 472 11.33 -5.13 7.23
C GLN A 472 12.18 -3.97 7.76
N TRP A 473 11.81 -2.72 7.46
CA TRP A 473 12.50 -1.51 7.93
C TRP A 473 11.68 -0.68 8.91
N ASN A 474 10.36 -0.81 8.87
CA ASN A 474 9.44 -0.09 9.76
C ASN A 474 8.27 -1.00 10.15
N ALA A 475 8.26 -1.49 11.40
CA ALA A 475 7.21 -2.37 11.89
C ALA A 475 5.82 -1.67 11.92
N ASP A 476 5.79 -0.35 12.08
CA ASP A 476 4.55 0.42 12.16
C ASP A 476 3.88 0.64 10.79
N ILE A 477 4.56 0.29 9.68
CA ILE A 477 4.03 0.51 8.33
C ILE A 477 2.76 -0.29 8.04
N MET A 478 2.49 -1.37 8.79
CA MET A 478 1.28 -2.17 8.65
C MET A 478 0.06 -1.55 9.35
N ALA A 479 0.28 -0.61 10.27
CA ALA A 479 -0.78 0.21 10.85
C ALA A 479 -1.15 1.40 9.95
N ALA A 480 -0.29 1.74 8.98
CA ALA A 480 -0.58 2.77 7.99
C ALA A 480 -1.62 2.27 6.95
N PRO A 481 -2.43 3.18 6.38
CA PRO A 481 -3.32 2.84 5.28
C PRO A 481 -2.58 2.19 4.10
N ALA A 482 -3.27 1.26 3.42
CA ALA A 482 -2.76 0.69 2.19
C ALA A 482 -2.75 1.77 1.10
N HIS A 483 -1.61 1.92 0.43
CA HIS A 483 -1.48 2.89 -0.65
C HIS A 483 -2.48 2.58 -1.79
N ASN A 484 -2.95 3.62 -2.48
CA ASN A 484 -3.93 3.53 -3.57
C ASN A 484 -5.25 2.80 -3.25
N LEU A 485 -5.56 2.56 -1.97
CA LEU A 485 -6.82 2.01 -1.51
C LEU A 485 -7.56 3.05 -0.69
N ALA A 486 -8.81 3.30 -1.06
CA ALA A 486 -9.65 4.24 -0.35
C ALA A 486 -10.99 3.60 -0.02
N ARG A 487 -11.70 4.17 0.95
CA ARG A 487 -13.07 3.83 1.32
C ARG A 487 -13.95 5.03 1.01
N GLN A 488 -15.07 4.81 0.35
CA GLN A 488 -16.06 5.86 0.15
C GLN A 488 -16.83 6.07 1.45
N SER A 489 -16.85 7.32 1.95
CA SER A 489 -17.40 7.65 3.27
C SER A 489 -18.87 7.24 3.42
N ALA A 490 -19.69 7.49 2.40
CA ALA A 490 -21.13 7.25 2.46
C ALA A 490 -21.53 5.76 2.35
N SER A 491 -20.89 5.02 1.45
CA SER A 491 -21.27 3.63 1.15
C SER A 491 -20.39 2.61 1.86
N GLN A 492 -19.24 3.00 2.39
CA GLN A 492 -18.20 2.10 2.91
C GLN A 492 -17.62 1.14 1.85
N LEU A 493 -17.84 1.43 0.56
CA LEU A 493 -17.21 0.72 -0.55
C LEU A 493 -15.70 0.98 -0.56
N LEU A 494 -14.91 -0.08 -0.55
CA LEU A 494 -13.49 -0.02 -0.86
C LEU A 494 -13.31 0.22 -2.35
N VAL A 495 -12.48 1.20 -2.71
CA VAL A 495 -12.23 1.60 -4.10
C VAL A 495 -10.77 1.33 -4.46
N PHE A 496 -10.59 0.55 -5.53
CA PHE A 496 -9.29 0.09 -5.98
C PHE A 496 -8.72 1.10 -6.99
N LEU A 497 -7.92 2.05 -6.53
CA LEU A 497 -7.36 3.12 -7.35
C LEU A 497 -5.97 2.76 -7.91
N ASP A 498 -5.56 3.39 -9.02
CA ASP A 498 -4.16 3.37 -9.51
C ASP A 498 -3.57 1.94 -9.66
N ASN A 499 -4.17 1.15 -10.55
CA ASN A 499 -3.78 -0.23 -10.83
C ASN A 499 -2.70 -0.33 -11.92
N GLU A 500 -2.08 0.78 -12.28
CA GLU A 500 -1.04 0.88 -13.31
C GLU A 500 0.22 0.05 -13.01
N SER A 501 0.44 -0.31 -11.75
CA SER A 501 1.57 -1.15 -11.34
C SER A 501 1.30 -2.64 -11.60
N GLY A 502 0.05 -3.02 -11.90
CA GLY A 502 -0.36 -4.38 -12.17
C GLY A 502 -0.05 -4.86 -13.59
N LEU A 503 -0.33 -6.13 -13.82
CA LEU A 503 -0.11 -6.90 -15.04
C LEU A 503 1.31 -6.69 -15.57
N LEU A 504 1.47 -6.10 -16.75
CA LEU A 504 2.74 -5.98 -17.46
C LEU A 504 3.89 -5.49 -16.56
N HIS A 505 3.65 -4.43 -15.79
CA HIS A 505 4.67 -3.90 -14.89
C HIS A 505 4.93 -4.83 -13.70
N GLY A 506 3.88 -5.26 -13.00
CA GLY A 506 3.97 -6.16 -11.84
C GLY A 506 4.60 -7.51 -12.19
N TYR A 507 4.24 -8.08 -13.33
CA TYR A 507 4.76 -9.35 -13.85
C TYR A 507 6.25 -9.32 -14.11
N ARG A 508 6.83 -8.17 -14.48
CA ARG A 508 8.29 -8.02 -14.61
C ARG A 508 9.02 -8.09 -13.27
N LEU A 509 8.32 -7.84 -12.18
CA LEU A 509 8.87 -7.73 -10.83
C LEU A 509 8.53 -8.93 -9.94
N LEU A 510 7.84 -9.94 -10.47
CA LEU A 510 7.45 -11.15 -9.74
C LEU A 510 8.63 -11.85 -9.06
N LYS A 511 9.80 -11.91 -9.70
CA LYS A 511 11.01 -12.49 -9.10
C LYS A 511 11.33 -11.90 -7.71
N LYS A 512 11.00 -10.63 -7.50
CA LYS A 512 11.26 -9.92 -6.24
C LYS A 512 10.04 -9.94 -5.30
N TYR A 513 8.82 -9.81 -5.83
CA TYR A 513 7.64 -9.55 -4.99
C TYR A 513 6.66 -10.72 -4.86
N GLU A 514 6.85 -11.82 -5.59
CA GLU A 514 5.89 -12.93 -5.58
C GLU A 514 5.67 -13.53 -4.19
N ALA A 515 6.72 -13.63 -3.38
CA ALA A 515 6.60 -14.17 -2.02
C ALA A 515 5.59 -13.40 -1.16
N TYR A 516 5.42 -12.09 -1.35
CA TYR A 516 4.43 -11.29 -0.61
C TYR A 516 3.01 -11.52 -1.13
N HIS A 517 2.85 -11.68 -2.45
CA HIS A 517 1.56 -12.02 -3.05
C HIS A 517 1.10 -13.41 -2.60
N SER A 518 2.00 -14.41 -2.68
CA SER A 518 1.71 -15.77 -2.23
C SER A 518 1.41 -15.81 -0.74
N LEU A 519 2.13 -15.04 0.09
CA LEU A 519 1.83 -14.95 1.52
C LEU A 519 0.38 -14.51 1.78
N LEU A 520 -0.10 -13.50 1.07
CA LEU A 520 -1.48 -13.02 1.25
C LEU A 520 -2.51 -14.04 0.74
N LEU A 521 -2.27 -14.66 -0.42
CA LEU A 521 -3.17 -15.65 -1.00
C LEU A 521 -3.23 -16.94 -0.17
N ASP A 522 -2.08 -17.45 0.29
CA ASP A 522 -1.99 -18.73 1.01
C ASP A 522 -2.68 -18.69 2.37
N ASN A 523 -2.85 -17.49 2.93
CA ASN A 523 -3.53 -17.22 4.20
C ASN A 523 -5.01 -16.81 4.01
N LEU A 524 -5.49 -16.75 2.77
CA LEU A 524 -6.89 -16.50 2.45
C LEU A 524 -7.61 -17.84 2.21
N CYS A 525 -8.62 -18.12 3.03
CA CYS A 525 -9.50 -19.29 2.90
C CYS A 525 -10.99 -18.96 2.98
N VAL A 526 -11.36 -17.69 2.97
CA VAL A 526 -12.76 -17.24 2.78
C VAL A 526 -12.82 -16.30 1.59
N PHE A 527 -13.64 -16.63 0.60
CA PHE A 527 -13.72 -15.98 -0.70
C PHE A 527 -15.15 -15.55 -1.01
N ARG A 528 -15.30 -14.60 -1.93
CA ARG A 528 -16.61 -14.30 -2.51
C ARG A 528 -16.93 -15.27 -3.63
N ARG A 529 -18.07 -15.96 -3.51
CA ARG A 529 -18.53 -16.93 -4.50
C ARG A 529 -18.65 -16.33 -5.92
N PRO A 530 -19.27 -15.14 -6.11
CA PRO A 530 -19.40 -14.54 -7.44
C PRO A 530 -18.05 -14.35 -8.15
N THR A 531 -17.03 -13.93 -7.41
CA THR A 531 -15.67 -13.70 -7.91
C THR A 531 -15.01 -14.99 -8.36
N ILE A 532 -15.07 -16.04 -7.54
CA ILE A 532 -14.46 -17.34 -7.86
C ILE A 532 -15.17 -18.02 -9.03
N GLU A 533 -16.50 -17.93 -9.13
CA GLU A 533 -17.23 -18.44 -10.29
C GLU A 533 -16.90 -17.68 -11.57
N ALA A 534 -16.78 -16.35 -11.48
CA ALA A 534 -16.35 -15.52 -12.61
C ALA A 534 -14.94 -15.89 -13.07
N LEU A 535 -14.05 -16.17 -12.12
CA LEU A 535 -12.69 -16.64 -12.38
C LEU A 535 -12.67 -18.00 -13.10
N ARG A 536 -13.52 -18.97 -12.68
CA ARG A 536 -13.68 -20.26 -13.37
C ARG A 536 -14.19 -20.08 -14.79
N ARG A 537 -15.21 -19.22 -15.00
CA ARG A 537 -15.73 -18.90 -16.33
C ARG A 537 -14.67 -18.25 -17.21
N LEU A 538 -13.89 -17.31 -16.66
CA LEU A 538 -12.81 -16.64 -17.37
C LEU A 538 -11.70 -17.63 -17.78
N ARG A 539 -11.34 -18.55 -16.88
CA ARG A 539 -10.35 -19.60 -17.16
C ARG A 539 -10.78 -20.52 -18.29
N ALA A 540 -12.05 -20.92 -18.31
CA ALA A 540 -12.62 -21.79 -19.35
C ALA A 540 -12.76 -21.06 -20.70
N ALA A 541 -13.17 -19.79 -20.70
CA ALA A 541 -13.36 -19.00 -21.92
C ALA A 541 -12.04 -18.49 -22.55
N GLY A 542 -10.95 -18.51 -21.79
CA GLY A 542 -9.63 -18.01 -22.20
C GLY A 542 -9.46 -16.52 -21.85
N ALA A 543 -8.73 -16.25 -20.76
CA ALA A 543 -8.56 -14.90 -20.21
C ALA A 543 -8.01 -13.88 -21.21
N GLY A 544 -6.97 -14.24 -21.98
CA GLY A 544 -6.39 -13.35 -22.98
C GLY A 544 -7.35 -12.97 -24.10
N ARG A 545 -8.19 -13.92 -24.57
CA ARG A 545 -9.21 -13.65 -25.58
C ARG A 545 -10.24 -12.67 -25.04
N ARG A 546 -10.80 -12.95 -23.85
CA ARG A 546 -11.84 -12.11 -23.23
C ARG A 546 -11.36 -10.69 -22.95
N LEU A 547 -10.12 -10.51 -22.52
CA LEU A 547 -9.51 -9.20 -22.31
C LEU A 547 -9.25 -8.47 -23.63
N ARG A 548 -8.81 -9.18 -24.67
CA ARG A 548 -8.65 -8.63 -26.02
C ARG A 548 -9.99 -8.17 -26.60
N ASP A 549 -11.03 -9.00 -26.51
CA ASP A 549 -12.39 -8.66 -26.96
C ASP A 549 -12.96 -7.44 -26.20
N LEU A 550 -12.60 -7.28 -24.91
CA LEU A 550 -12.93 -6.09 -24.11
C LEU A 550 -12.22 -4.85 -24.64
N PHE A 551 -10.92 -4.94 -24.83
CA PHE A 551 -10.13 -3.84 -25.34
C PHE A 551 -10.59 -3.40 -26.74
N GLU A 552 -10.80 -4.35 -27.65
CA GLU A 552 -11.18 -4.05 -29.04
C GLU A 552 -12.57 -3.42 -29.16
N ARG A 553 -13.54 -3.82 -28.33
CA ARG A 553 -14.91 -3.28 -28.40
C ARG A 553 -15.08 -1.92 -27.71
N THR A 554 -14.25 -1.63 -26.71
CA THR A 554 -14.39 -0.42 -25.86
C THR A 554 -13.45 0.71 -26.27
N THR A 555 -12.46 0.45 -27.14
CA THR A 555 -11.47 1.44 -27.56
C THR A 555 -11.58 1.78 -29.05
N SER A 556 -11.34 3.06 -29.36
CA SER A 556 -11.34 3.54 -30.75
C SER A 556 -10.13 3.01 -31.53
N ALA A 557 -10.16 3.16 -32.87
CA ALA A 557 -9.01 2.81 -33.71
C ALA A 557 -7.75 3.61 -33.30
N GLY A 558 -7.89 4.90 -33.02
CA GLY A 558 -6.76 5.75 -32.60
C GLY A 558 -6.09 5.30 -31.30
N VAL A 559 -6.85 4.75 -30.33
CA VAL A 559 -6.26 4.16 -29.12
C VAL A 559 -5.47 2.90 -29.48
N ARG A 560 -6.02 2.02 -30.31
CA ARG A 560 -5.39 0.75 -30.70
C ARG A 560 -4.13 0.93 -31.55
N ASP A 561 -4.02 2.05 -32.26
CA ASP A 561 -2.81 2.41 -33.01
C ASP A 561 -1.61 2.73 -32.10
N VAL A 562 -1.85 3.20 -30.88
CA VAL A 562 -0.79 3.65 -29.95
C VAL A 562 -0.68 2.81 -28.67
N LEU A 563 -1.68 1.98 -28.38
CA LEU A 563 -1.76 1.14 -27.20
C LEU A 563 -2.03 -0.31 -27.65
N PRO A 564 -1.06 -1.22 -27.53
CA PRO A 564 -1.26 -2.61 -27.94
C PRO A 564 -2.13 -3.37 -26.93
N SER A 565 -2.67 -4.52 -27.37
CA SER A 565 -3.30 -5.49 -26.49
C SER A 565 -2.29 -6.10 -25.50
N LEU A 566 -2.78 -6.85 -24.50
CA LEU A 566 -1.90 -7.64 -23.64
C LEU A 566 -1.04 -8.63 -24.46
N PRO A 567 0.27 -8.71 -24.20
CA PRO A 567 1.14 -9.66 -24.86
C PRO A 567 0.93 -11.09 -24.32
N ASP A 568 1.17 -12.09 -25.16
CA ASP A 568 0.91 -13.51 -24.84
C ASP A 568 1.67 -13.99 -23.60
N LYS A 569 2.88 -13.48 -23.36
CA LYS A 569 3.65 -13.77 -22.15
C LYS A 569 2.88 -13.35 -20.89
N SER A 570 2.28 -12.17 -20.90
CA SER A 570 1.48 -11.67 -19.76
C SER A 570 0.19 -12.46 -19.62
N VAL A 571 -0.45 -12.85 -20.73
CA VAL A 571 -1.63 -13.73 -20.70
C VAL A 571 -1.29 -15.08 -20.07
N LYS A 572 -0.14 -15.68 -20.42
CA LYS A 572 0.30 -16.95 -19.84
C LYS A 572 0.49 -16.84 -18.32
N ILE A 573 1.17 -15.78 -17.85
CA ILE A 573 1.35 -15.52 -16.41
C ILE A 573 -0.01 -15.35 -15.73
N LEU A 574 -0.93 -14.58 -16.32
CA LEU A 574 -2.28 -14.40 -15.78
C LEU A 574 -3.01 -15.75 -15.63
N VAL A 575 -2.94 -16.62 -16.64
CA VAL A 575 -3.56 -17.96 -16.59
C VAL A 575 -2.96 -18.81 -15.48
N GLU A 576 -1.64 -18.84 -15.33
CA GLU A 576 -0.95 -19.56 -14.24
C GLU A 576 -1.39 -19.03 -12.87
N ARG A 577 -1.57 -17.71 -12.73
CA ARG A 577 -2.04 -17.08 -11.49
C ARG A 577 -3.51 -17.38 -11.21
N ILE A 578 -4.36 -17.40 -12.23
CA ILE A 578 -5.76 -17.85 -12.12
C ILE A 578 -5.81 -19.28 -11.57
N ASP A 579 -5.00 -20.19 -12.14
CA ASP A 579 -4.93 -21.57 -11.71
C ASP A 579 -4.46 -21.69 -10.25
N ARG A 580 -3.50 -20.86 -9.82
CA ARG A 580 -3.06 -20.82 -8.41
C ARG A 580 -4.16 -20.35 -7.45
N VAL A 581 -4.95 -19.33 -7.79
CA VAL A 581 -6.09 -18.90 -6.96
C VAL A 581 -7.13 -20.01 -6.86
N LEU A 582 -7.51 -20.62 -7.98
CA LEU A 582 -8.48 -21.73 -7.97
C LEU A 582 -7.97 -22.95 -7.19
N GLY A 583 -6.67 -23.24 -7.26
CA GLY A 583 -6.03 -24.28 -6.46
C GLY A 583 -6.04 -23.96 -4.96
N GLN A 584 -5.86 -22.71 -4.57
CA GLN A 584 -5.99 -22.29 -3.16
C GLN A 584 -7.42 -22.47 -2.65
N VAL A 585 -8.44 -22.10 -3.43
CA VAL A 585 -9.85 -22.35 -3.06
C VAL A 585 -10.09 -23.84 -2.81
N GLN A 586 -9.63 -24.70 -3.72
CA GLN A 586 -9.77 -26.16 -3.56
C GLN A 586 -9.04 -26.69 -2.33
N LYS A 587 -7.84 -26.19 -2.04
CA LYS A 587 -7.08 -26.53 -0.84
C LYS A 587 -7.86 -26.17 0.43
N CYS A 588 -8.45 -24.98 0.49
CA CYS A 588 -9.24 -24.54 1.63
C CYS A 588 -10.54 -25.34 1.80
N GLN A 589 -11.16 -25.83 0.71
CA GLN A 589 -12.35 -26.68 0.78
C GLN A 589 -12.05 -28.07 1.37
N GLY A 590 -10.84 -28.57 1.17
CA GLY A 590 -10.39 -29.85 1.72
C GLY A 590 -9.75 -29.76 3.11
N SER A 591 -9.72 -28.58 3.73
CA SER A 591 -9.15 -28.30 5.06
C SER A 591 -10.25 -28.11 6.10
#